data_AF-A0AAE9I878-F1
#
_entry.id   AF-A0AAE9I878-F1
#
_cell.length_a   1.000
_cell.length_b   1.000
_cell.length_c   1.000
_cell.angle_alpha   90.00
_cell.angle_beta   90.00
_cell.angle_gamma   90.00
#
_symmetry.space_group_name_H-M   'P 1'
#
loop_
_entity.id
_entity.type
_entity.pdbx_description
1 polymer ?
#
loop_
_entity_poly.entity_id
_entity_poly.type
_entity_poly.pdbx_seq_one_letter_code
_entity_poly.pdbx_strand_id
1 'polypeptide(L)' 'MQVTIRTTTIPGSPDRAAVHRAAVYPNTEEDASPLMVSAWTQREPEAFLAAQRWAISQAYHISNPRTGTFYGGRSAR' A
#
# COMPACT_ATOMS: atom_id res chain seq x y z
N MET A 1 17.04 5.71 4.38
CA MET A 1 16.59 4.31 4.54
C MET A 1 15.71 3.94 3.35
N GLN A 2 15.92 2.77 2.75
CA GLN A 2 15.09 2.28 1.64
C GLN A 2 13.97 1.38 2.17
N VAL A 3 12.76 1.56 1.64
CA VAL A 3 11.57 0.80 2.04
C VAL A 3 10.79 0.32 0.82
N THR A 4 10.06 -0.78 0.99
CA THR A 4 9.13 -1.34 -0.01
C THR A 4 7.73 -1.37 0.58
N ILE A 5 6.74 -1.01 -0.23
CA ILE A 5 5.33 -1.09 0.16
C ILE A 5 4.74 -2.38 -0.40
N ARG A 6 4.16 -3.22 0.46
CA ARG A 6 3.45 -4.45 0.06
C ARG A 6 1.97 -4.30 0.39
N THR A 7 1.11 -4.65 -0.56
CA THR A 7 -0.34 -4.67 -0.34
C THR A 7 -0.80 -6.11 -0.06
N THR A 8 -1.56 -6.30 1.01
CA THR A 8 -2.30 -7.53 1.29
C THR A 8 -3.77 -7.32 0.95
N THR A 9 -4.34 -8.26 0.19
CA THR A 9 -5.77 -8.25 -0.17
C THR A 9 -6.45 -9.45 0.49
N ILE A 10 -7.51 -9.20 1.23
CA ILE A 10 -8.47 -10.23 1.59
C ILE A 10 -9.57 -10.20 0.53
N PRO A 11 -9.72 -11.27 -0.27
CA PRO A 11 -10.72 -11.30 -1.32
C PRO A 11 -12.12 -11.17 -0.72
N GLY A 12 -13.00 -10.51 -1.48
CA GLY A 12 -14.40 -10.42 -1.15
C GLY A 12 -15.11 -11.77 -1.26
N SER A 13 -16.31 -11.82 -0.72
CA SER A 13 -17.28 -12.90 -0.94
C SER A 13 -18.53 -12.30 -1.60
N PRO A 14 -19.51 -13.09 -2.07
CA PRO A 14 -20.71 -12.55 -2.72
C PRO A 14 -21.40 -11.42 -1.94
N ASP A 15 -21.38 -11.49 -0.61
CA ASP A 15 -21.98 -10.49 0.29
C ASP A 15 -20.99 -9.47 0.89
N ARG A 16 -19.70 -9.52 0.51
CA ARG A 16 -18.66 -8.67 1.11
C ARG A 16 -17.64 -8.23 0.08
N ALA A 17 -17.44 -6.91 -0.05
CA ALA A 17 -16.37 -6.36 -0.88
C ALA A 17 -14.98 -6.80 -0.40
N ALA A 18 -14.04 -6.93 -1.35
CA ALA A 18 -12.63 -7.16 -1.02
C ALA A 18 -12.10 -6.01 -0.15
N VAL A 19 -11.19 -6.34 0.77
CA VAL A 19 -10.49 -5.34 1.58
C VAL A 19 -8.99 -5.47 1.39
N HIS A 20 -8.33 -4.33 1.41
CA HIS A 20 -6.92 -4.17 1.12
C HIS A 20 -6.26 -3.41 2.26
N ARG A 21 -5.04 -3.81 2.61
CA ARG A 21 -4.15 -3.04 3.48
C ARG A 21 -2.79 -2.96 2.83
N ALA A 22 -2.05 -1.92 3.12
CA ALA A 22 -0.66 -1.81 2.72
C ALA A 22 0.24 -1.77 3.95
N ALA A 23 1.45 -2.29 3.81
CA ALA A 23 2.47 -2.27 4.85
C ALA A 23 3.81 -1.84 4.27
N VAL A 24 4.57 -1.07 5.05
CA VAL A 24 5.88 -0.56 4.68
C VAL A 24 6.95 -1.42 5.34
N TYR A 25 7.81 -2.03 4.54
CA TYR A 25 8.89 -2.90 4.99
C TYR A 25 10.24 -2.24 4.72
N PRO A 26 11.23 -2.37 5.62
CA PRO A 26 12.60 -2.01 5.29
C PRO A 26 13.13 -2.97 4.22
N ASN A 27 13.94 -2.46 3.29
CA ASN A 27 14.52 -3.28 2.22
C ASN A 27 15.78 -4.04 2.63
N THR A 28 16.22 -3.88 3.89
CA THR A 28 17.49 -4.39 4.39
C THR A 28 17.40 -5.83 4.91
N GLU A 29 16.20 -6.32 5.22
CA GLU A 29 15.99 -7.60 5.90
C GLU A 29 14.78 -8.33 5.30
N GLU A 30 14.96 -9.62 4.98
CA GLU A 30 13.96 -10.45 4.31
C GLU A 30 12.74 -10.76 5.21
N ASP A 31 12.94 -10.79 6.53
CA ASP A 31 11.94 -11.12 7.57
C ASP A 31 11.61 -9.94 8.52
N ALA A 32 11.82 -8.70 8.06
CA ALA A 32 11.56 -7.55 8.91
C ALA A 32 10.08 -7.35 9.24
N SER A 33 9.83 -6.94 10.48
CA SER A 33 8.52 -6.42 10.87
C SER A 33 8.19 -5.15 10.08
N PRO A 34 6.92 -4.95 9.67
CA PRO A 34 6.52 -3.75 8.96
C PRO A 34 6.68 -2.52 9.87
N LEU A 35 7.29 -1.47 9.33
CA LEU A 35 7.45 -0.19 10.02
C LEU A 35 6.11 0.54 10.19
N MET A 36 5.19 0.28 9.26
CA MET A 36 3.84 0.84 9.26
C MET A 36 2.88 -0.11 8.56
N VAL A 37 1.64 -0.13 9.03
CA VAL A 37 0.53 -0.85 8.42
C VAL A 37 -0.64 0.12 8.31
N SER A 38 -1.23 0.25 7.12
CA SER A 38 -2.42 1.06 6.92
C SER A 38 -3.68 0.33 7.38
N ALA A 39 -4.75 1.10 7.61
CA ALA A 39 -6.06 0.53 7.90
C ALA A 39 -6.60 -0.27 6.69
N TRP A 40 -7.46 -1.26 6.97
CA TRP A 40 -8.19 -1.95 5.92
C TRP A 40 -9.13 -0.98 5.20
N THR A 41 -9.07 -0.97 3.87
CA THR A 41 -9.96 -0.20 2.99
C THR A 41 -10.46 -1.07 1.84
N GLN A 42 -11.64 -0.76 1.32
CA GLN A 42 -12.17 -1.41 0.12
C GLN A 42 -11.44 -0.99 -1.16
N ARG A 43 -10.60 0.05 -1.10
CA ARG A 43 -9.88 0.58 -2.27
C ARG A 43 -8.39 0.41 -2.07
N GLU A 44 -7.83 -0.55 -2.81
CA GLU A 44 -6.39 -0.83 -2.78
C GLU A 44 -5.49 0.41 -3.01
N PRO A 45 -5.82 1.33 -3.93
CA PRO A 45 -5.00 2.53 -4.11
C PRO A 45 -4.98 3.44 -2.88
N GLU A 46 -6.05 3.49 -2.09
CA GLU A 46 -6.10 4.30 -0.86
C GLU A 46 -5.19 3.70 0.22
N ALA A 47 -5.18 2.36 0.35
CA ALA A 47 -4.28 1.66 1.27
C ALA A 47 -2.83 1.97 0.94
N PHE A 48 -2.47 1.87 -0.34
CA PHE A 48 -1.11 2.12 -0.82
C PHE A 48 -0.72 3.59 -0.69
N LEU A 49 -1.62 4.52 -1.03
CA LEU A 49 -1.38 5.96 -0.90
C LEU A 49 -1.10 6.35 0.56
N ALA A 50 -1.83 5.77 1.51
CA ALA A 50 -1.60 5.99 2.93
C ALA A 50 -0.19 5.54 3.36
N ALA A 51 0.24 4.36 2.94
CA ALA A 51 1.59 3.84 3.21
C ALA A 51 2.67 4.69 2.54
N GLN A 52 2.45 5.14 1.31
CA GLN A 52 3.37 6.01 0.57
C GLN A 52 3.52 7.38 1.24
N ARG A 53 2.40 8.02 1.63
CA ARG A 53 2.41 9.30 2.35
C ARG A 53 3.14 9.18 3.69
N TRP A 54 2.91 8.10 4.42
CA TRP A 54 3.61 7.84 5.67
C TRP A 54 5.13 7.71 5.44
N ALA A 55 5.57 6.90 4.46
CA ALA A 55 6.99 6.72 4.16
C ALA A 55 7.67 8.03 3.73
N ILE A 56 6.98 8.87 2.93
CA ILE A 56 7.46 10.20 2.56
C ILE A 56 7.59 11.10 3.79
N SER A 57 6.62 11.06 4.72
CA SER A 57 6.67 11.85 5.96
C SER A 57 7.86 11.50 6.85
N GLN A 58 8.36 10.26 6.75
CA GLN A 58 9.54 9.77 7.47
C GLN A 58 10.85 9.97 6.67
N ALA A 59 10.80 10.65 5.52
CA ALA A 59 11.92 10.82 4.60
C ALA A 59 12.54 9.48 4.12
N TYR A 60 11.72 8.44 3.98
CA TYR A 60 12.16 7.15 3.44
C TYR A 60 12.11 7.13 1.92
N HIS A 61 13.07 6.43 1.32
CA HIS A 61 13.12 6.24 -0.13
C HIS A 61 12.36 4.97 -0.49
N ILE A 62 11.23 5.13 -1.19
CA ILE A 62 10.38 4.02 -1.59
C ILE A 62 10.96 3.38 -2.85
N SER A 63 11.20 2.07 -2.82
CA SER A 63 11.75 1.29 -3.94
C SER A 63 10.72 1.06 -5.07
N ASN A 64 9.44 1.00 -4.71
CA ASN A 64 8.32 0.72 -5.61
C ASN A 64 7.25 1.82 -5.57
N PRO A 65 7.58 3.08 -5.88
CA PRO A 65 6.62 4.16 -5.84
C PRO A 65 5.55 3.96 -6.92
N ARG A 66 4.27 4.06 -6.55
CA ARG A 66 3.16 4.18 -7.49
C ARG A 66 2.83 5.65 -7.70
N THR A 67 2.43 6.00 -8.92
CA THR A 67 2.12 7.37 -9.35
C THR A 67 0.67 7.49 -9.86
N GLY A 68 0.22 8.72 -10.12
CA GLY A 68 -1.16 9.16 -10.29
C GLY A 68 -2.13 8.27 -11.08
N THR A 69 -1.67 7.52 -12.09
CA THR A 69 -2.52 6.58 -12.85
C THR A 69 -3.08 5.45 -11.99
N PHE A 70 -2.33 5.00 -10.98
CA PHE A 70 -2.73 3.92 -10.08
C PHE A 70 -3.82 4.36 -9.09
N TYR A 71 -3.86 5.64 -8.73
CA TYR A 71 -4.78 6.19 -7.74
C TYR A 71 -6.11 6.69 -8.33
N GLY A 72 -6.24 6.68 -9.64
CA GLY A 72 -7.46 7.09 -10.33
C GLY A 72 -7.24 7.57 -11.76
N GLY A 73 -6.90 6.65 -12.67
CA GLY A 73 -7.28 6.77 -14.07
C GLY A 73 -8.62 6.05 -14.25
N ARG A 74 -9.66 6.78 -14.64
CA ARG A 74 -11.00 6.27 -14.95
C ARG A 74 -10.93 5.27 -16.12
N SER A 75 -10.71 3.97 -15.87
CA SER A 75 -11.08 2.95 -16.85
C SER A 75 -12.57 2.67 -16.71
N ALA A 76 -13.35 3.62 -17.20
CA ALA A 76 -14.72 3.41 -17.63
C ALA A 76 -14.76 3.81 -19.10
N ARG A 77 -14.69 2.80 -19.98
CA ARG A 77 -15.34 2.72 -21.28
C ARG A 77 -15.23 1.30 -21.78
#